data_AF-A0A7S1ELW2-F1
#
_entry.id   AF-A0A7S1ELW2-F1
#
_cell.length_a   1.000
_cell.length_b   1.000
_cell.length_c   1.000
_cell.angle_alpha   90.00
_cell.angle_beta   90.00
_cell.angle_gamma   90.00
#
_symmetry.space_group_name_H-M   'P 1'
#
loop_
_entity.id
_entity.type
_entity.pdbx_description
1 polymer ?
#
loop_
_entity_poly.entity_id
_entity_poly.type
_entity_poly.pdbx_seq_one_letter_code
_entity_poly.pdbx_strand_id
1 'polypeptide(L)'
;MIQLKYEIQRLQQESQKDDLERQVQNMKKEHQRREWILQQQQQLLEAKYRKHMAKENPINKLSAAEEEALEAEYLPDLGFAIYVDYIINLPTRVQQQVQVVYGFYEGTNPKTATKSLPLTDVETDRAGASLHRAVPALRRQLKKVPPNSLYKLVVEVQSVVPATLERGPRTQPIGWTMLRLFTQDSQLNKGLWRVPMFTPPIRPDLLPEDLARLHSIAGLEVFLRIALTQELDLHDKFSVNPDTTRMQYKYPEGLQQRDLDRALSYGKPQRG
;
A
#
# COMPACT_ATOMS: atom_id res chain seq x y z
N MET A 1 33.12 32.85 -60.25
CA MET A 1 32.80 31.48 -59.78
C MET A 1 32.83 31.30 -58.25
N ILE A 2 33.72 31.97 -57.51
CA ILE A 2 33.82 31.81 -56.04
C ILE A 2 32.61 32.38 -55.29
N GLN A 3 32.11 33.56 -55.69
CA GLN A 3 30.92 34.18 -55.08
C GLN A 3 29.66 33.33 -55.21
N LEU A 4 29.41 32.72 -56.38
CA LEU A 4 28.26 31.85 -56.58
C LEU A 4 28.27 30.61 -55.66
N LYS A 5 29.45 30.03 -55.41
CA LYS A 5 29.60 28.88 -54.52
C LYS A 5 29.28 29.25 -53.06
N TYR A 6 29.70 30.44 -52.63
CA TYR A 6 29.40 30.95 -51.29
C TYR A 6 27.90 31.21 -51.10
N GLU A 7 27.24 31.81 -52.10
CA GLU A 7 25.79 32.06 -52.05
C GLU A 7 25.00 30.76 -51.98
N ILE A 8 25.37 29.74 -52.78
CA ILE A 8 24.74 28.41 -52.75
C ILE A 8 24.93 27.73 -51.39
N GLN A 9 26.14 27.80 -50.81
CA GLN A 9 26.42 27.19 -49.52
C GLN A 9 25.64 27.87 -48.37
N ARG A 10 25.51 29.20 -48.41
CA ARG A 10 24.71 29.96 -47.45
C ARG A 10 23.23 29.61 -47.55
N LEU A 11 22.67 29.55 -48.76
CA LEU A 11 21.28 29.13 -48.98
C LEU A 11 21.02 27.69 -48.50
N GLN A 12 21.98 26.78 -48.68
CA GLN A 12 21.89 25.42 -48.17
C GLN A 12 21.89 25.38 -46.63
N GLN A 13 22.75 26.18 -45.97
CA GLN A 13 22.77 26.28 -44.51
C GLN A 13 21.48 26.88 -43.95
N GLU A 14 20.93 27.89 -44.62
CA GLU A 14 19.67 28.54 -44.23
C GLU A 14 18.50 27.58 -44.38
N SER A 15 18.42 26.83 -45.49
CA SER A 15 17.42 25.77 -45.68
C SER A 15 17.52 24.66 -44.62
N GLN A 16 18.75 24.22 -44.28
CA GLN A 16 18.95 23.20 -43.25
C GLN A 16 18.52 23.70 -41.86
N LYS A 17 18.80 24.96 -41.55
CA LYS A 17 18.40 25.59 -40.29
C LYS A 17 16.88 25.66 -40.20
N ASP A 18 16.19 26.08 -41.26
CA ASP A 18 14.73 26.13 -41.31
C ASP A 18 14.09 24.75 -41.14
N ASP A 19 14.68 23.71 -41.74
CA ASP A 19 14.22 22.34 -41.59
C ASP A 19 14.42 21.81 -40.15
N LEU A 20 15.55 22.13 -39.52
CA LEU A 20 15.82 21.83 -38.12
C LEU A 20 14.85 22.55 -37.17
N GLU A 21 14.58 23.84 -37.42
CA GLU A 21 13.62 24.62 -36.63
C GLU A 21 12.21 24.04 -36.74
N ARG A 22 11.80 23.60 -37.94
CA ARG A 22 10.53 22.89 -38.16
C ARG A 22 10.48 21.56 -37.41
N GLN A 23 11.56 20.78 -37.42
CA GLN A 23 11.64 19.51 -36.67
C GLN A 23 11.52 19.73 -35.16
N VAL A 24 12.24 20.72 -34.62
CA VAL A 24 12.17 21.07 -33.19
C VAL A 24 10.77 21.55 -32.81
N GLN A 25 10.13 22.38 -33.64
CA GLN A 25 8.75 22.81 -33.40
C GLN A 25 7.77 21.62 -33.43
N ASN A 26 7.95 20.68 -34.35
CA ASN A 26 7.11 19.49 -34.43
C ASN A 26 7.31 18.58 -33.22
N MET A 27 8.55 18.33 -32.79
CA MET A 27 8.82 17.57 -31.56
C MET A 27 8.26 18.25 -30.32
N LYS A 28 8.35 19.59 -30.23
CA LYS A 28 7.77 20.35 -29.11
C LYS A 28 6.25 20.24 -29.07
N LYS A 29 5.57 20.34 -30.21
CA LYS A 29 4.11 20.14 -30.33
C LYS A 29 3.72 18.71 -29.96
N GLU A 30 4.51 17.72 -30.38
CA GLU A 30 4.25 16.32 -30.06
C GLU A 30 4.43 16.05 -28.56
N HIS A 31 5.49 16.60 -27.95
CA HIS A 31 5.72 16.51 -26.52
C HIS A 31 4.57 17.15 -25.73
N GLN A 32 4.18 18.38 -26.09
CA GLN A 32 3.03 19.06 -25.48
C GLN A 32 1.73 18.26 -25.63
N ARG A 33 1.51 17.65 -26.79
CA ARG A 33 0.35 16.78 -27.02
C ARG A 33 0.38 15.54 -26.13
N ARG A 34 1.54 14.91 -25.95
CA ARG A 34 1.73 13.75 -25.07
C ARG A 34 1.51 14.13 -23.61
N GLU A 35 2.07 15.24 -23.15
CA GLU A 35 1.85 15.77 -21.79
C GLU A 35 0.38 16.09 -21.55
N TRP A 36 -0.30 16.73 -22.51
CA TRP A 36 -1.72 17.03 -22.42
C TRP A 36 -2.57 15.76 -22.33
N ILE A 37 -2.26 14.72 -23.13
CA ILE A 37 -2.94 13.43 -23.06
C ILE A 37 -2.72 12.76 -21.70
N LEU A 38 -1.48 12.76 -21.18
CA LEU A 38 -1.16 12.20 -19.88
C LEU A 38 -1.88 12.94 -18.75
N GLN A 39 -1.92 14.26 -18.81
CA GLN A 39 -2.64 15.09 -17.85
C GLN A 39 -4.15 14.84 -17.90
N GLN A 40 -4.72 14.69 -19.11
CA GLN A 40 -6.13 14.30 -19.28
C GLN A 40 -6.40 12.91 -18.72
N GLN A 41 -5.51 11.93 -18.94
CA GLN A 41 -5.65 10.59 -18.36
C GLN A 41 -5.56 10.63 -16.83
N GLN A 42 -4.64 11.42 -16.27
CA GLN A 42 -4.51 11.60 -14.83
C GLN A 42 -5.75 12.24 -14.23
N GLN A 43 -6.28 13.31 -14.84
CA GLN A 43 -7.53 13.95 -14.41
C GLN A 43 -8.73 13.01 -14.52
N LEU A 44 -8.82 12.21 -15.58
CA LEU A 44 -9.90 11.21 -15.72
C LEU A 44 -9.78 10.11 -14.68
N LEU A 45 -8.55 9.68 -14.36
CA LEU A 45 -8.30 8.69 -13.33
C LEU A 45 -8.65 9.27 -11.95
N GLU A 46 -8.23 10.48 -11.63
CA GLU A 46 -8.61 11.22 -10.42
C GLU A 46 -10.11 11.47 -10.31
N ALA A 47 -10.78 11.83 -11.41
CA ALA A 47 -12.22 12.04 -11.43
C ALA A 47 -13.00 10.73 -11.29
N LYS A 48 -12.51 9.64 -11.89
CA LYS A 48 -13.02 8.28 -11.65
C LYS A 48 -12.79 7.89 -10.20
N TYR A 49 -11.61 8.16 -9.62
CA TYR A 49 -11.34 7.95 -8.21
C TYR A 49 -12.30 8.75 -7.34
N ARG A 50 -12.49 10.05 -7.59
CA ARG A 50 -13.42 10.89 -6.83
C ARG A 50 -14.86 10.40 -6.90
N LYS A 51 -15.33 10.01 -8.10
CA LYS A 51 -16.68 9.46 -8.29
C LYS A 51 -16.84 8.09 -7.63
N HIS A 52 -15.81 7.25 -7.67
CA HIS A 52 -15.81 5.94 -7.04
C HIS A 52 -15.81 6.06 -5.51
N MET A 53 -14.95 6.91 -4.94
CA MET A 53 -14.89 7.23 -3.51
C MET A 53 -16.21 7.80 -3.00
N ALA A 54 -16.87 8.68 -3.77
CA ALA A 54 -18.18 9.22 -3.42
C ALA A 54 -19.31 8.17 -3.45
N LYS A 55 -19.15 7.09 -4.22
CA LYS A 55 -20.15 6.03 -4.39
C LYS A 55 -19.94 4.86 -3.43
N GLU A 56 -18.71 4.59 -3.01
CA GLU A 56 -18.34 3.49 -2.11
C GLU A 56 -17.96 3.92 -0.68
N ASN A 57 -18.14 5.18 -0.31
CA ASN A 57 -18.08 5.60 1.09
C ASN A 57 -19.39 5.24 1.80
N PRO A 58 -19.45 4.20 2.66
CA PRO A 58 -20.57 4.04 3.59
C PRO A 58 -20.71 5.24 4.55
N ILE A 59 -19.65 6.06 4.66
CA ILE A 59 -19.53 7.24 5.53
C ILE A 59 -20.33 8.46 5.00
N ASN A 60 -20.83 8.46 3.77
CA ASN A 60 -21.59 9.62 3.24
C ASN A 60 -23.10 9.59 3.55
N LYS A 61 -23.60 8.56 4.26
CA LYS A 61 -24.98 8.47 4.75
C LYS A 61 -25.00 8.01 6.20
N LEU A 62 -24.21 8.68 7.04
CA LEU A 62 -24.19 8.39 8.46
C LEU A 62 -25.50 8.86 9.09
N SER A 63 -26.04 8.06 9.99
CA SER A 63 -27.00 8.54 10.98
C SER A 63 -26.31 9.48 11.97
N ALA A 64 -27.08 10.34 12.66
CA ALA A 64 -26.52 11.23 13.69
C ALA A 64 -25.70 10.48 14.76
N ALA A 65 -26.09 9.24 15.09
CA ALA A 65 -25.36 8.39 16.02
C ALA A 65 -24.01 7.91 15.46
N GLU A 66 -23.91 7.68 14.15
CA GLU A 66 -22.65 7.29 13.50
C GLU A 66 -21.72 8.51 13.29
N GLU A 67 -22.28 9.72 13.13
CA GLU A 67 -21.49 10.97 13.13
C GLU A 67 -20.88 11.23 14.52
N GLU A 68 -21.68 11.12 15.59
CA GLU A 68 -21.20 11.24 16.97
C GLU A 68 -20.12 10.19 17.30
N ALA A 69 -20.29 8.95 16.82
CA ALA A 69 -19.29 7.90 17.02
C ALA A 69 -17.94 8.21 16.35
N LEU A 70 -17.92 8.95 15.23
CA LEU A 70 -16.67 9.33 14.56
C LEU A 70 -15.91 10.44 15.29
N GLU A 71 -16.62 11.28 16.04
CA GLU A 71 -16.05 12.32 16.91
C GLU A 71 -15.64 11.77 18.29
N ALA A 72 -15.99 10.51 18.59
CA ALA A 72 -15.69 9.89 19.88
C ALA A 72 -14.18 9.81 20.16
N GLU A 73 -13.84 10.09 21.41
CA GLU A 73 -12.48 9.91 21.93
C GLU A 73 -12.21 8.43 22.28
N TYR A 74 -10.92 8.11 22.38
CA TYR A 74 -10.50 6.78 22.78
C TYR A 74 -10.82 6.50 24.25
N LEU A 75 -11.61 5.44 24.50
CA LEU A 75 -11.95 4.98 25.85
C LEU A 75 -11.17 3.70 26.19
N PRO A 76 -10.23 3.73 27.15
CA PRO A 76 -9.35 2.58 27.45
C PRO A 76 -10.11 1.30 27.83
N ASP A 77 -11.21 1.44 28.57
CA ASP A 77 -12.02 0.31 29.03
C ASP A 77 -12.69 -0.44 27.88
N LEU A 78 -13.19 0.30 26.88
CA LEU A 78 -13.79 -0.27 25.68
C LEU A 78 -12.72 -0.80 24.72
N GLY A 79 -11.62 -0.06 24.58
CA GLY A 79 -10.53 -0.35 23.68
C GLY A 79 -10.90 -0.15 22.21
N PHE A 80 -10.33 -0.96 21.32
CA PHE A 80 -10.42 -0.77 19.87
C PHE A 80 -10.44 -2.11 19.12
N ALA A 81 -10.72 -2.07 17.83
CA ALA A 81 -10.61 -3.23 16.96
C ALA A 81 -9.57 -3.04 15.86
N ILE A 82 -8.95 -4.17 15.51
CA ILE A 82 -8.06 -4.31 14.36
C ILE A 82 -8.77 -5.21 13.36
N TYR A 83 -8.88 -4.75 12.13
CA TYR A 83 -9.34 -5.54 11.00
C TYR A 83 -8.15 -5.88 10.13
N VAL A 84 -8.09 -7.13 9.69
CA VAL A 84 -7.16 -7.60 8.66
C VAL A 84 -8.01 -7.90 7.44
N ASP A 85 -8.01 -6.99 6.48
CA ASP A 85 -8.95 -7.03 5.36
C ASP A 85 -8.44 -7.89 4.23
N TYR A 86 -7.26 -7.57 3.69
CA TYR A 86 -6.63 -8.33 2.60
C TYR A 86 -5.12 -8.13 2.52
N ILE A 87 -4.47 -9.05 1.78
CA ILE A 87 -3.06 -9.07 1.45
C ILE A 87 -2.96 -9.16 -0.07
N ILE A 88 -2.14 -8.33 -0.69
CA ILE A 88 -1.96 -8.31 -2.16
C ILE A 88 -0.51 -8.57 -2.54
N ASN A 89 -0.30 -8.95 -3.80
CA ASN A 89 1.03 -9.25 -4.37
C ASN A 89 1.79 -10.32 -3.57
N LEU A 90 1.06 -11.34 -3.10
CA LEU A 90 1.67 -12.54 -2.56
C LEU A 90 2.59 -13.17 -3.63
N PRO A 91 3.79 -13.67 -3.23
CA PRO A 91 4.68 -14.34 -4.17
C PRO A 91 3.99 -15.54 -4.84
N THR A 92 4.25 -15.76 -6.13
CA THR A 92 3.66 -16.85 -6.95
C THR A 92 3.91 -18.27 -6.41
N ARG A 93 4.91 -18.44 -5.55
CA ARG A 93 5.18 -19.71 -4.84
C ARG A 93 4.11 -20.03 -3.78
N VAL A 94 3.30 -19.06 -3.37
CA VAL A 94 2.28 -19.20 -2.33
C VAL A 94 0.94 -19.46 -3.01
N GLN A 95 0.59 -20.74 -3.16
CA GLN A 95 -0.51 -21.13 -4.06
C GLN A 95 -1.83 -21.49 -3.37
N GLN A 96 -1.80 -21.86 -2.09
CA GLN A 96 -2.96 -22.48 -1.45
C GLN A 96 -3.52 -21.62 -0.33
N GLN A 97 -2.78 -21.52 0.77
CA GLN A 97 -3.27 -20.86 1.97
C GLN A 97 -2.19 -20.01 2.61
N VAL A 98 -2.63 -18.91 3.22
CA VAL A 98 -1.83 -18.09 4.10
C VAL A 98 -2.42 -18.07 5.50
N GLN A 99 -1.57 -17.80 6.47
CA GLN A 99 -1.97 -17.53 7.84
C GLN A 99 -1.39 -16.20 8.28
N VAL A 100 -2.25 -15.35 8.85
CA VAL A 100 -1.81 -14.11 9.48
C VAL A 100 -1.56 -14.37 10.95
N VAL A 101 -0.37 -14.04 11.43
CA VAL A 101 0.02 -14.10 12.84
C VAL A 101 0.26 -12.68 13.31
N TYR A 102 -0.23 -12.32 14.48
CA TYR A 102 -0.02 -10.97 15.02
C TYR A 102 0.36 -11.01 16.49
N GLY A 103 1.08 -9.97 16.92
CA GLY A 103 1.49 -9.75 18.30
C GLY A 103 1.36 -8.28 18.70
N PHE A 104 1.03 -8.06 19.97
CA PHE A 104 0.96 -6.73 20.56
C PHE A 104 2.20 -6.49 21.41
N TYR A 105 2.88 -5.37 21.17
CA TYR A 105 4.14 -5.03 21.83
C TYR A 105 4.08 -3.63 22.48
N GLU A 106 4.80 -3.48 23.59
CA GLU A 106 5.14 -2.22 24.23
C GLU A 106 6.64 -2.00 24.12
N GLY A 107 7.06 -1.15 23.18
CA GLY A 107 8.47 -1.07 22.82
C GLY A 107 8.95 -2.42 22.30
N THR A 108 9.90 -3.06 22.99
CA THR A 108 10.42 -4.39 22.65
C THR A 108 9.70 -5.53 23.37
N ASN A 109 8.84 -5.21 24.35
CA ASN A 109 8.22 -6.20 25.23
C ASN A 109 6.88 -6.71 24.67
N PRO A 110 6.68 -8.02 24.47
CA PRO A 110 5.38 -8.55 24.08
C PRO A 110 4.39 -8.43 25.23
N LYS A 111 3.20 -7.86 25.00
CA LYS A 111 2.12 -7.78 26.01
C LYS A 111 1.17 -8.96 25.96
N THR A 112 1.08 -9.59 24.79
CA THR A 112 0.26 -10.79 24.58
C THR A 112 1.09 -11.84 23.87
N ALA A 113 0.78 -13.12 24.10
CA ALA A 113 1.23 -14.18 23.21
C ALA A 113 0.82 -13.87 21.75
N THR A 114 1.61 -14.35 20.80
CA THR A 114 1.27 -14.27 19.38
C THR A 114 -0.02 -15.04 19.10
N LYS A 115 -0.85 -14.50 18.23
CA LYS A 115 -2.15 -15.07 17.88
C LYS A 115 -2.20 -15.30 16.38
N SER A 116 -2.62 -16.50 16.00
CA SER A 116 -2.87 -16.82 14.60
C SER A 116 -4.34 -16.60 14.26
N LEU A 117 -4.57 -16.01 13.09
CA LEU A 117 -5.88 -15.95 12.46
C LEU A 117 -6.17 -17.30 11.76
N PRO A 118 -7.46 -17.61 11.52
CA PRO A 118 -7.86 -18.68 10.60
C PRO A 118 -7.10 -18.64 9.28
N LEU A 119 -6.90 -19.83 8.70
CA LEU A 119 -6.30 -19.97 7.37
C LEU A 119 -7.16 -19.26 6.33
N THR A 120 -6.51 -18.59 5.39
CA THR A 120 -7.18 -17.87 4.30
C THR A 120 -6.68 -18.43 2.98
N ASP A 121 -7.61 -18.78 2.10
CA ASP A 121 -7.28 -19.27 0.76
C ASP A 121 -6.68 -18.14 -0.09
N VAL A 122 -5.77 -18.55 -0.97
CA VAL A 122 -5.11 -17.66 -1.92
C VAL A 122 -5.91 -17.62 -3.21
N GLU A 123 -6.21 -16.40 -3.65
CA GLU A 123 -6.86 -16.13 -4.92
C GLU A 123 -5.84 -15.61 -5.94
N THR A 124 -6.06 -15.93 -7.21
CA THR A 124 -5.30 -15.30 -8.31
C THR A 124 -5.96 -13.97 -8.68
N ASP A 125 -5.15 -12.90 -8.76
CA ASP A 125 -5.65 -11.59 -9.15
C ASP A 125 -6.22 -11.60 -10.57
N ARG A 126 -7.41 -11.02 -10.74
CA ARG A 126 -8.12 -10.97 -12.03
C ARG A 126 -7.42 -10.04 -13.03
N ALA A 127 -6.64 -9.07 -12.54
CA ALA A 127 -5.95 -8.07 -13.36
C ALA A 127 -4.59 -8.55 -13.94
N GLY A 128 -4.10 -9.72 -13.53
CA GLY A 128 -2.87 -10.30 -14.06
C GLY A 128 -2.56 -11.65 -13.42
N ALA A 129 -2.35 -12.68 -14.24
CA ALA A 129 -2.14 -14.07 -13.83
C ALA A 129 -0.90 -14.33 -12.95
N SER A 130 -0.15 -13.30 -12.59
CA SER A 130 1.14 -13.38 -11.88
C SER A 130 1.10 -12.89 -10.43
N LEU A 131 -0.03 -12.36 -9.95
CA LEU A 131 -0.13 -11.81 -8.60
C LEU A 131 -1.19 -12.57 -7.81
N HIS A 132 -0.79 -13.04 -6.63
CA HIS A 132 -1.68 -13.72 -5.70
C HIS A 132 -2.17 -12.74 -4.62
N ARG A 133 -3.36 -12.99 -4.10
CA ARG A 133 -3.96 -12.21 -3.01
C ARG A 133 -4.67 -13.13 -2.01
N ALA A 134 -4.91 -12.63 -0.82
CA ALA A 134 -5.74 -13.31 0.17
C ALA A 134 -6.63 -12.28 0.84
N VAL A 135 -7.87 -12.64 1.14
CA VAL A 135 -8.87 -11.73 1.74
C VAL A 135 -9.35 -12.33 3.07
N PRO A 136 -8.61 -12.16 4.18
CA PRO A 136 -9.05 -12.71 5.47
C PRO A 136 -10.38 -12.09 5.92
N ALA A 137 -10.56 -10.78 5.76
CA ALA A 137 -11.73 -10.03 6.24
C ALA A 137 -12.07 -10.33 7.72
N LEU A 138 -11.06 -10.34 8.59
CA LEU A 138 -11.20 -10.73 10.00
C LEU A 138 -11.03 -9.56 10.95
N ARG A 139 -11.82 -9.58 12.03
CA ARG A 139 -11.76 -8.60 13.13
C ARG A 139 -11.22 -9.20 14.42
N ARG A 140 -10.41 -8.43 15.13
CA ARG A 140 -9.98 -8.70 16.51
C ARG A 140 -10.15 -7.45 17.38
N GLN A 141 -10.95 -7.58 18.42
CA GLN A 141 -11.15 -6.52 19.41
C GLN A 141 -10.14 -6.69 20.57
N LEU A 142 -9.55 -5.58 21.00
CA LEU A 142 -8.72 -5.47 22.18
C LEU A 142 -9.43 -4.54 23.16
N LYS A 143 -9.64 -5.00 24.39
CA LYS A 143 -10.32 -4.26 25.47
C LYS A 143 -9.34 -3.93 26.58
N LYS A 144 -9.66 -2.92 27.39
CA LYS A 144 -8.84 -2.52 28.56
C LYS A 144 -7.39 -2.21 28.20
N VAL A 145 -7.19 -1.47 27.10
CA VAL A 145 -5.86 -1.07 26.62
C VAL A 145 -5.65 0.41 26.95
N PRO A 146 -4.74 0.77 27.86
CA PRO A 146 -4.43 2.18 28.10
C PRO A 146 -3.75 2.81 26.86
N PRO A 147 -3.92 4.11 26.61
CA PRO A 147 -3.24 4.76 25.51
C PRO A 147 -1.75 4.85 25.84
N ASN A 148 -0.91 4.42 24.90
CA ASN A 148 0.53 4.46 25.06
C ASN A 148 1.19 4.51 23.68
N SER A 149 1.98 5.54 23.43
CA SER A 149 2.67 5.74 22.15
C SER A 149 3.66 4.61 21.82
N LEU A 150 4.17 3.87 22.82
CA LEU A 150 5.06 2.72 22.59
C LEU A 150 4.31 1.46 22.12
N TYR A 151 2.98 1.47 22.14
CA TYR A 151 2.20 0.33 21.67
C TYR A 151 2.22 0.21 20.16
N LYS A 152 2.56 -0.99 19.71
CA LYS A 152 2.64 -1.33 18.30
C LYS A 152 2.08 -2.72 18.05
N LEU A 153 1.43 -2.84 16.90
CA LEU A 153 1.00 -4.10 16.32
C LEU A 153 2.12 -4.61 15.43
N VAL A 154 2.50 -5.86 15.61
CA VAL A 154 3.37 -6.58 14.68
C VAL A 154 2.53 -7.64 13.98
N VAL A 155 2.62 -7.69 12.66
CA VAL A 155 1.88 -8.64 11.82
C VAL A 155 2.87 -9.41 10.95
N GLU A 156 2.74 -10.72 10.90
CA GLU A 156 3.46 -11.61 10.00
C GLU A 156 2.46 -12.36 9.13
N VAL A 157 2.77 -12.47 7.84
CA VAL A 157 2.03 -13.33 6.91
C VAL A 157 2.90 -14.55 6.64
N GLN A 158 2.32 -15.72 6.86
CA GLN A 158 2.96 -17.02 6.65
C GLN A 158 2.27 -17.76 5.51
N SER A 159 3.05 -18.44 4.67
CA SER A 159 2.54 -19.46 3.74
C SER A 159 2.33 -20.77 4.49
N VAL A 160 1.24 -21.47 4.16
CA VAL A 160 0.95 -22.79 4.71
C VAL A 160 1.40 -23.83 3.71
N VAL A 161 2.31 -24.69 4.14
CA VAL A 161 2.73 -25.89 3.41
C VAL A 161 1.84 -27.04 3.90
N PRO A 162 1.02 -27.64 3.02
CA PRO A 162 0.16 -28.75 3.38
C PRO A 162 0.94 -29.92 3.97
N ALA A 163 0.25 -30.72 4.78
CA ALA A 163 0.80 -31.98 5.24
C ALA A 163 1.14 -32.89 4.05
N THR A 164 2.26 -33.58 4.15
CA THR A 164 2.60 -34.72 3.28
C THR A 164 2.49 -36.01 4.09
N LEU A 165 2.59 -37.17 3.42
CA LEU A 165 2.54 -38.48 4.07
C LEU A 165 3.59 -38.63 5.19
N GLU A 166 4.71 -37.90 5.12
CA GLU A 166 5.82 -38.00 6.07
C GLU A 166 5.88 -36.84 7.07
N ARG A 167 5.20 -35.73 6.81
CA ARG A 167 5.36 -34.48 7.58
C ARG A 167 4.01 -33.80 7.74
N GLY A 168 3.67 -33.44 8.97
CA GLY A 168 2.50 -32.60 9.26
C GLY A 168 2.58 -31.22 8.58
N PRO A 169 1.48 -30.45 8.61
CA PRO A 169 1.43 -29.14 7.98
C PRO A 169 2.46 -28.21 8.64
N ARG A 170 3.06 -27.34 7.84
CA ARG A 170 4.07 -26.38 8.30
C ARG A 170 3.73 -24.99 7.82
N THR A 171 4.22 -23.98 8.53
CA THR A 171 4.15 -22.60 8.06
C THR A 171 5.55 -22.07 7.76
N GLN A 172 5.65 -21.18 6.78
CA GLN A 172 6.88 -20.48 6.43
C GLN A 172 6.60 -18.98 6.34
N PRO A 173 7.38 -18.11 7.02
CA PRO A 173 7.17 -16.68 6.99
C PRO A 173 7.42 -16.12 5.58
N ILE A 174 6.49 -15.31 5.08
CA ILE A 174 6.58 -14.62 3.80
C ILE A 174 7.13 -13.22 4.03
N GLY A 175 6.54 -12.49 4.97
CA GLY A 175 6.89 -11.13 5.29
C GLY A 175 6.25 -10.71 6.60
N TRP A 176 6.76 -9.61 7.16
CA TRP A 176 6.22 -9.03 8.38
C TRP A 176 6.12 -7.52 8.26
N THR A 177 5.33 -6.91 9.13
CA THR A 177 5.23 -5.46 9.22
C THR A 177 4.88 -5.04 10.64
N MET A 178 4.92 -3.73 10.89
CA MET A 178 4.58 -3.17 12.18
C MET A 178 3.84 -1.83 11.99
N LEU A 179 2.87 -1.59 12.86
CA LEU A 179 2.06 -0.38 12.86
C LEU A 179 1.94 0.18 14.28
N ARG A 180 2.15 1.49 14.41
CA ARG A 180 1.91 2.24 15.65
C ARG A 180 0.42 2.23 15.99
N LEU A 181 0.07 1.90 17.23
CA LEU A 181 -1.33 1.84 17.67
C LEU A 181 -1.83 3.17 18.24
N PHE A 182 -0.96 3.92 18.91
CA PHE A 182 -1.28 5.25 19.43
C PHE A 182 -0.26 6.29 18.95
N THR A 183 -0.74 7.47 18.60
CA THR A 183 0.09 8.61 18.21
C THR A 183 0.92 9.11 19.40
N GLN A 184 1.84 10.05 19.16
CA GLN A 184 2.62 10.67 20.23
C GLN A 184 1.72 11.40 21.25
N ASP A 185 0.60 11.95 20.78
CA ASP A 185 -0.43 12.60 21.60
C ASP A 185 -1.38 11.61 22.29
N SER A 186 -1.01 10.32 22.34
CA SER A 186 -1.79 9.26 22.99
C SER A 186 -3.19 9.05 22.41
N GLN A 187 -3.43 9.50 21.18
CA GLN A 187 -4.66 9.23 20.45
C GLN A 187 -4.55 7.90 19.71
N LEU A 188 -5.66 7.16 19.61
CA LEU A 188 -5.67 5.94 18.81
C LEU A 188 -5.36 6.29 17.35
N ASN A 189 -4.42 5.55 16.75
CA ASN A 189 -4.04 5.70 15.35
C ASN A 189 -5.09 5.05 14.43
N LYS A 190 -6.35 5.51 14.54
CA LYS A 190 -7.51 5.00 13.80
C LYS A 190 -7.39 5.33 12.30
N GLY A 191 -7.93 4.46 11.46
CA GLY A 191 -7.96 4.64 10.01
C GLY A 191 -7.76 3.36 9.20
N LEU A 192 -7.69 3.55 7.89
CA LEU A 192 -7.47 2.50 6.88
C LEU A 192 -6.01 2.56 6.44
N TRP A 193 -5.25 1.52 6.77
CA TRP A 193 -3.79 1.45 6.59
C TRP A 193 -3.42 0.41 5.55
N ARG A 194 -2.73 0.82 4.48
CA ARG A 194 -2.01 -0.10 3.59
C ARG A 194 -0.56 -0.10 4.01
N VAL A 195 -0.04 -1.24 4.44
CA VAL A 195 1.28 -1.31 5.08
C VAL A 195 2.18 -2.24 4.27
N PRO A 196 3.35 -1.76 3.81
CA PRO A 196 4.31 -2.61 3.12
C PRO A 196 4.85 -3.70 4.05
N MET A 197 5.19 -4.84 3.48
CA MET A 197 5.80 -5.95 4.21
C MET A 197 7.31 -6.01 3.99
N PHE A 198 8.03 -6.46 5.01
CA PHE A 198 9.48 -6.56 5.06
C PHE A 198 9.92 -8.02 5.17
N THR A 199 11.15 -8.27 4.75
CA THR A 199 11.73 -9.62 4.77
C THR A 199 11.93 -10.10 6.22
N PRO A 200 11.56 -11.35 6.54
CA PRO A 200 11.86 -11.96 7.85
C PRO A 200 13.39 -11.99 8.14
N PRO A 201 13.81 -12.08 9.42
CA PRO A 201 12.99 -12.28 10.61
C PRO A 201 12.33 -11.00 11.13
N ILE A 202 11.29 -11.16 11.96
CA ILE A 202 10.64 -10.05 12.68
C ILE A 202 11.69 -9.34 13.56
N ARG A 203 11.64 -8.00 13.59
CA ARG A 203 12.50 -7.15 14.42
C ARG A 203 11.67 -6.28 15.38
N PRO A 204 11.20 -6.82 16.52
CA PRO A 204 10.42 -6.07 17.50
C PRO A 204 11.22 -4.99 18.21
N ASP A 205 12.55 -5.00 18.07
CA ASP A 205 13.45 -3.95 18.58
C ASP A 205 13.29 -2.62 17.85
N LEU A 206 12.82 -2.63 16.60
CA LEU A 206 12.68 -1.43 15.78
C LEU A 206 11.46 -0.60 16.16
N LEU A 207 11.55 0.71 15.99
CA LEU A 207 10.40 1.59 16.02
C LEU A 207 9.70 1.62 14.65
N PRO A 208 8.40 1.95 14.59
CA PRO A 208 7.69 2.10 13.31
C PRO A 208 8.40 3.05 12.32
N GLU A 209 9.06 4.09 12.83
CA GLU A 209 9.80 5.07 12.03
C GLU A 209 11.07 4.47 11.39
N ASP A 210 11.66 3.45 12.00
CA ASP A 210 12.85 2.77 11.47
C ASP A 210 12.54 1.89 10.26
N LEU A 211 11.28 1.49 10.08
CA LEU A 211 10.85 0.64 8.96
C LEU A 211 11.08 1.32 7.60
N ALA A 212 11.06 2.65 7.54
CA ALA A 212 11.33 3.41 6.32
C ALA A 212 12.78 3.23 5.80
N ARG A 213 13.68 2.69 6.64
CA ARG A 213 15.08 2.40 6.28
C ARG A 213 15.27 0.95 5.82
N LEU A 214 14.26 0.10 5.98
CA LEU A 214 14.31 -1.29 5.56
C LEU A 214 13.87 -1.44 4.12
N HIS A 215 14.38 -2.47 3.45
CA HIS A 215 13.91 -2.86 2.12
C HIS A 215 12.58 -3.61 2.25
N SER A 216 11.51 -3.01 1.72
CA SER A 216 10.22 -3.68 1.59
C SER A 216 10.25 -4.75 0.50
N ILE A 217 9.44 -5.77 0.65
CA ILE A 217 9.20 -6.78 -0.38
C ILE A 217 8.35 -6.13 -1.46
N ALA A 218 8.86 -6.11 -2.69
CA ALA A 218 8.26 -5.38 -3.81
C ALA A 218 6.76 -5.69 -3.97
N GLY A 219 5.93 -4.68 -3.72
CA GLY A 219 4.48 -4.73 -3.87
C GLY A 219 3.72 -5.52 -2.80
N LEU A 220 4.37 -6.34 -1.97
CA LEU A 220 3.69 -7.13 -0.95
C LEU A 220 3.19 -6.22 0.18
N GLU A 221 1.87 -6.15 0.34
CA GLU A 221 1.20 -5.22 1.23
C GLU A 221 0.07 -5.90 2.00
N VAL A 222 -0.12 -5.49 3.26
CA VAL A 222 -1.26 -5.87 4.09
C VAL A 222 -2.15 -4.66 4.35
N PHE A 223 -3.45 -4.86 4.26
CA PHE A 223 -4.48 -3.84 4.43
C PHE A 223 -5.18 -4.05 5.77
N LEU A 224 -5.07 -3.06 6.64
CA LEU A 224 -5.50 -3.09 8.03
C LEU A 224 -6.46 -1.93 8.30
N ARG A 225 -7.43 -2.13 9.20
CA ARG A 225 -8.19 -1.02 9.79
C ARG A 225 -8.01 -1.01 11.29
N ILE A 226 -7.84 0.18 11.85
CA ILE A 226 -7.91 0.42 13.29
C ILE A 226 -9.14 1.29 13.52
N ALA A 227 -10.05 0.84 14.36
CA ALA A 227 -11.30 1.53 14.65
C ALA A 227 -11.58 1.54 16.15
N LEU A 228 -12.25 2.60 16.63
CA LEU A 228 -12.76 2.63 17.99
C LEU A 228 -13.82 1.56 18.20
N THR A 229 -13.99 1.11 19.45
CA THR A 229 -15.08 0.17 19.77
C THR A 229 -16.47 0.79 19.51
N GLN A 230 -16.57 2.12 19.61
CA GLN A 230 -17.79 2.87 19.32
C GLN A 230 -18.12 2.91 17.82
N GLU A 231 -17.13 2.72 16.95
CA GLU A 231 -17.26 2.81 15.49
C GLU A 231 -17.45 1.42 14.84
N LEU A 232 -17.57 0.34 15.63
CA LEU A 232 -17.58 -1.02 15.09
C LEU A 232 -18.73 -1.28 14.13
N ASP A 233 -19.93 -0.78 14.43
CA ASP A 233 -21.10 -0.98 13.57
C ASP A 233 -20.90 -0.35 12.19
N LEU A 234 -20.18 0.78 12.11
CA LEU A 234 -19.82 1.42 10.85
C LEU A 234 -18.77 0.59 10.09
N HIS A 235 -17.74 0.12 10.80
CA HIS A 235 -16.66 -0.66 10.20
C HIS A 235 -17.08 -2.08 9.79
N ASP A 236 -18.06 -2.67 10.47
CA ASP A 236 -18.61 -3.98 10.12
C ASP A 236 -19.42 -3.92 8.81
N LYS A 237 -19.98 -2.75 8.46
CA LYS A 237 -20.67 -2.51 7.17
C LYS A 237 -19.71 -2.21 6.00
N PHE A 238 -18.42 -2.05 6.27
CA PHE A 238 -17.43 -1.73 5.26
C PHE A 238 -17.26 -2.89 4.26
N SER A 239 -17.38 -2.60 2.97
CA SER A 239 -17.16 -3.60 1.92
C SER A 239 -15.68 -3.97 1.84
N VAL A 240 -15.33 -5.24 2.08
CA VAL A 240 -13.95 -5.71 1.98
C VAL A 240 -13.72 -6.30 0.59
N ASN A 241 -13.25 -5.45 -0.35
CA ASN A 241 -12.93 -5.88 -1.71
C ASN A 241 -11.67 -5.17 -2.23
N PRO A 242 -10.54 -5.89 -2.43
CA PRO A 242 -9.30 -5.29 -2.93
C PRO A 242 -9.46 -4.52 -4.25
N ASP A 243 -10.39 -4.94 -5.11
CA ASP A 243 -10.58 -4.37 -6.44
C ASP A 243 -11.25 -2.98 -6.38
N THR A 244 -12.00 -2.70 -5.31
CA THR A 244 -12.78 -1.46 -5.19
C THR A 244 -12.31 -0.59 -4.02
N THR A 245 -11.91 -1.19 -2.90
CA THR A 245 -11.61 -0.44 -1.66
C THR A 245 -10.14 -0.14 -1.44
N ARG A 246 -9.18 -0.72 -2.18
CA ARG A 246 -7.73 -0.50 -1.91
C ARG A 246 -7.30 0.95 -1.88
N MET A 247 -7.95 1.80 -2.68
CA MET A 247 -7.60 3.20 -2.81
C MET A 247 -8.03 4.05 -1.61
N GLN A 248 -8.88 3.50 -0.73
CA GLN A 248 -9.32 4.15 0.49
C GLN A 248 -8.26 4.08 1.61
N TYR A 249 -7.25 3.22 1.45
CA TYR A 249 -6.21 2.98 2.46
C TYR A 249 -5.00 3.87 2.20
N LYS A 250 -4.45 4.43 3.28
CA LYS A 250 -3.25 5.29 3.24
C LYS A 250 -2.04 4.55 3.80
N TYR A 251 -0.86 4.96 3.33
CA TYR A 251 0.37 4.51 3.97
C TYR A 251 0.53 5.13 5.35
N PRO A 252 1.11 4.41 6.32
CA PRO A 252 1.61 5.02 7.54
C PRO A 252 2.63 6.11 7.22
N GLU A 253 2.74 7.10 8.10
CA GLU A 253 3.71 8.18 7.95
C GLU A 253 5.14 7.61 7.83
N GLY A 254 5.93 8.19 6.93
CA GLY A 254 7.29 7.71 6.63
C GLY A 254 7.38 6.47 5.73
N LEU A 255 6.30 5.70 5.57
CA LEU A 255 6.25 4.49 4.74
C LEU A 255 5.60 4.77 3.38
N GLN A 256 6.10 5.75 2.64
CA GLN A 256 5.66 5.95 1.25
C GLN A 256 6.31 4.91 0.33
N GLN A 257 5.64 4.57 -0.78
CA GLN A 257 6.08 3.66 -1.85
C GLN A 257 7.30 4.20 -2.65
N ARG A 258 8.28 4.83 -1.99
CA ARG A 258 9.46 5.47 -2.60
C ARG A 258 10.43 4.51 -3.28
N ASP A 259 10.10 3.22 -3.37
CA ASP A 259 10.97 2.20 -3.94
C ASP A 259 10.52 1.64 -5.31
N LEU A 260 9.46 2.17 -5.93
CA LEU A 260 9.11 1.78 -7.31
C LEU A 260 10.14 2.31 -8.35
N ASP A 261 10.79 3.44 -8.10
CA ASP A 261 11.71 4.06 -9.07
C ASP A 261 13.18 3.63 -8.90
N ARG A 262 13.58 3.13 -7.71
CA ARG A 262 14.96 2.70 -7.46
C ARG A 262 15.33 1.38 -8.16
N ALA A 263 14.34 0.54 -8.47
CA ALA A 263 14.57 -0.70 -9.23
C ALA A 263 14.86 -0.43 -10.72
N LEU A 264 14.49 0.73 -11.26
CA LEU A 264 14.75 1.09 -12.66
C LEU A 264 16.06 1.89 -12.85
N SER A 265 16.64 2.44 -11.78
CA SER A 265 17.87 3.25 -11.89
C SER A 265 19.17 2.44 -11.89
N TYR A 266 19.15 1.14 -11.56
CA TYR A 266 20.34 0.27 -11.58
C TYR A 266 20.49 -0.58 -12.86
N GLY A 267 19.60 -0.41 -13.85
CA GLY A 267 19.57 -1.21 -15.07
C GLY A 267 20.25 -0.62 -16.31
N LYS A 268 20.88 0.57 -16.24
CA LYS A 268 21.64 1.08 -17.40
C LYS A 268 23.10 0.62 -17.32
N PRO A 269 23.54 -0.31 -18.17
CA PRO A 269 24.96 -0.54 -18.35
C PRO A 269 25.60 0.74 -18.89
N GLN A 270 26.65 1.23 -18.22
CA GLN A 270 27.52 2.23 -18.81
C GLN A 270 28.15 1.60 -20.06
N ARG A 271 27.78 2.12 -21.23
CA ARG A 271 28.52 1.84 -22.46
C ARG A 271 29.85 2.57 -22.35
N GLY A 272 30.92 1.79 -22.26
CA GLY A 272 32.25 2.25 -22.65
C GLY A 272 32.35 2.46 -24.15
#